data_AF-A0A7M6UQD4-F1
#
_entry.id   AF-A0A7M6UQD4-F1
#
_cell.length_a   1.000
_cell.length_b   1.000
_cell.length_c   1.000
_cell.angle_alpha   90.00
_cell.angle_beta   90.00
_cell.angle_gamma   90.00
#
_symmetry.space_group_name_H-M   'P 1'
#
loop_
_entity.id
_entity.type
_entity.pdbx_description
1 polymer ?
#
loop_
_entity_poly.entity_id
_entity_poly.type
_entity_poly.pdbx_seq_one_letter_code
_entity_poly.pdbx_strand_id
1 'polypeptide(L)'
;MTFNECGSGCGPFSCDNLPSDNCPQICHAGCFCLEGLVKDQDGGDRCIPLNHCQAFLAVRLVDGSNEAEGRVEIQYNGVWGTICDDSWGITDANVVCRMLGFPGASGAPGSAQFGEGTGPIQLDDVFCSGYEQTIFDCEHPAFGVHNCNHFEDAGVVCISSAGVDVRLVGGSNEAEGRIEIQHNGVWGTICDDSWDINDANVVCRMLGFQGASGALGSARFGQGTGPIQLDDVGCSGCEQTIFDCAHPPFGAHDCYHRQDAGVVCIASAGTDVRLAGGSNAAEGRVEVKYNGVWGTICDDGWDINDANVVCRMLGFQSASSAPGLAQFGQGTGPIQLDDVWCSGDEETIFECVHPPLGVHTCHHREDAGVVCITLAG
;
A
#
# COMPACT_ATOMS: atom_id res chain seq x y z
N MET A 1 42.04 -10.13 -31.07
CA MET A 1 42.42 -10.78 -29.80
C MET A 1 41.68 -12.11 -29.75
N THR A 2 42.41 -13.23 -29.78
CA THR A 2 41.85 -14.57 -29.56
C THR A 2 41.82 -14.81 -28.06
N PHE A 3 40.63 -14.93 -27.49
CA PHE A 3 40.43 -15.20 -26.07
C PHE A 3 40.40 -16.72 -25.86
N ASN A 4 41.20 -17.21 -24.90
CA ASN A 4 41.40 -18.64 -24.63
C ASN A 4 40.66 -19.13 -23.35
N GLU A 5 39.70 -18.37 -22.83
CA GLU A 5 39.00 -18.67 -21.56
C GLU A 5 37.49 -18.33 -21.65
N CYS A 6 36.67 -19.06 -20.88
CA CYS A 6 35.20 -18.96 -20.85
C CYS A 6 34.73 -17.69 -20.09
N GLY A 7 33.73 -16.97 -20.63
CA GLY A 7 33.15 -15.76 -20.02
C GLY A 7 31.78 -15.99 -19.36
N SER A 8 31.52 -15.29 -18.26
CA SER A 8 30.42 -15.46 -17.29
C SER A 8 29.15 -14.66 -17.63
N GLY A 9 28.33 -15.18 -18.54
CA GLY A 9 26.94 -14.71 -18.70
C GLY A 9 26.03 -15.00 -17.50
N CYS A 10 26.51 -15.73 -16.48
CA CYS A 10 25.73 -16.15 -15.31
C CYS A 10 26.48 -15.94 -13.99
N GLY A 11 26.97 -14.72 -13.71
CA GLY A 11 27.56 -14.39 -12.40
C GLY A 11 28.62 -15.40 -11.90
N PRO A 12 28.81 -15.58 -10.59
CA PRO A 12 29.87 -16.41 -10.02
C PRO A 12 29.66 -17.93 -10.16
N PHE A 13 28.63 -18.36 -10.90
CA PHE A 13 28.35 -19.77 -11.18
C PHE A 13 28.87 -20.13 -12.58
N SER A 14 30.20 -20.21 -12.71
CA SER A 14 30.85 -20.68 -13.92
C SER A 14 30.60 -22.18 -14.14
N CYS A 15 30.54 -22.59 -15.42
CA CYS A 15 30.08 -23.87 -15.94
C CYS A 15 30.83 -25.14 -15.47
N ASP A 16 31.73 -25.04 -14.50
CA ASP A 16 32.57 -26.17 -14.08
C ASP A 16 31.94 -27.03 -12.96
N ASN A 17 30.71 -26.72 -12.47
CA ASN A 17 30.14 -27.45 -11.32
C ASN A 17 28.61 -27.66 -11.28
N LEU A 18 27.87 -27.61 -12.40
CA LEU A 18 26.46 -28.05 -12.39
C LEU A 18 26.14 -29.05 -13.51
N PRO A 19 25.44 -30.16 -13.20
CA PRO A 19 24.85 -31.03 -14.21
C PRO A 19 23.64 -30.31 -14.81
N SER A 20 23.71 -30.03 -16.12
CA SER A 20 22.60 -29.71 -17.03
C SER A 20 21.38 -29.03 -16.41
N ASP A 21 21.28 -27.70 -16.52
CA ASP A 21 20.13 -27.03 -17.16
C ASP A 21 20.27 -25.50 -17.16
N ASN A 22 19.82 -24.90 -18.26
CA ASN A 22 19.53 -23.48 -18.50
C ASN A 22 20.71 -22.49 -18.56
N CYS A 23 21.28 -22.36 -19.76
CA CYS A 23 21.86 -21.11 -20.23
C CYS A 23 21.06 -20.67 -21.47
N PRO A 24 20.43 -19.47 -21.50
CA PRO A 24 19.58 -19.05 -22.61
C PRO A 24 20.35 -19.00 -23.94
N GLN A 25 19.67 -19.36 -25.03
CA GLN A 25 20.25 -19.49 -26.38
C GLN A 25 20.74 -18.15 -26.98
N ILE A 26 21.95 -17.70 -26.65
CA ILE A 26 22.75 -16.90 -27.60
C ILE A 26 24.23 -17.28 -27.46
N CYS A 27 24.64 -18.38 -28.11
CA CYS A 27 26.05 -18.74 -28.27
C CYS A 27 26.39 -18.89 -29.76
N HIS A 28 26.89 -17.81 -30.37
CA HIS A 28 27.63 -17.88 -31.65
C HIS A 28 29.13 -17.77 -31.37
N ALA A 29 29.94 -18.63 -31.99
CA ALA A 29 31.40 -18.61 -31.84
C ALA A 29 31.98 -17.23 -32.23
N GLY A 30 32.65 -16.55 -31.30
CA GLY A 30 33.35 -15.29 -31.54
C GLY A 30 32.70 -14.02 -30.95
N CYS A 31 31.63 -14.14 -30.17
CA CYS A 31 30.93 -13.00 -29.56
C CYS A 31 30.95 -13.09 -28.03
N PHE A 32 31.54 -12.11 -27.33
CA PHE A 32 31.70 -12.10 -25.87
C PHE A 32 31.42 -10.71 -25.29
N CYS A 33 30.73 -10.63 -24.15
CA CYS A 33 30.54 -9.43 -23.34
C CYS A 33 31.38 -9.51 -22.06
N LEU A 34 31.70 -8.36 -21.45
CA LEU A 34 32.36 -8.31 -20.14
C LEU A 34 31.45 -8.91 -19.06
N GLU A 35 32.06 -9.45 -18.00
CA GLU A 35 31.36 -10.00 -16.83
C GLU A 35 30.30 -9.02 -16.30
N GLY A 36 29.07 -9.52 -16.10
CA GLY A 36 27.90 -8.71 -15.70
C GLY A 36 27.10 -8.09 -16.85
N LEU A 37 27.49 -8.30 -18.11
CA LEU A 37 26.79 -7.82 -19.31
C LEU A 37 26.42 -8.96 -20.27
N VAL A 38 25.30 -8.81 -20.97
CA VAL A 38 24.76 -9.75 -21.97
C VAL A 38 24.57 -9.06 -23.32
N LYS A 39 24.52 -9.80 -24.44
CA LYS A 39 24.27 -9.20 -25.76
C LYS A 39 22.82 -8.72 -25.91
N ASP A 40 22.64 -7.60 -26.60
CA ASP A 40 21.34 -7.01 -26.96
C ASP A 40 20.56 -7.86 -27.98
N GLN A 41 19.21 -7.79 -27.94
CA GLN A 41 18.27 -8.71 -28.61
C GLN A 41 18.32 -8.68 -30.15
N ASP A 42 18.91 -7.65 -30.76
CA ASP A 42 18.99 -7.48 -32.22
C ASP A 42 20.16 -8.25 -32.88
N GLY A 43 20.89 -9.07 -32.12
CA GLY A 43 22.09 -9.76 -32.63
C GLY A 43 23.26 -8.80 -32.94
N GLY A 44 23.17 -7.55 -32.47
CA GLY A 44 24.24 -6.56 -32.58
C GLY A 44 25.42 -6.86 -31.64
N ASP A 45 26.56 -6.21 -31.89
CA ASP A 45 27.76 -6.31 -31.04
C ASP A 45 27.70 -5.48 -29.74
N ARG A 46 26.48 -5.14 -29.30
CA ARG A 46 26.25 -4.29 -28.12
C ARG A 46 25.99 -5.15 -26.89
N CYS A 47 26.71 -4.85 -25.81
CA CYS A 47 26.54 -5.46 -24.49
C CYS A 47 25.70 -4.55 -23.58
N ILE A 48 24.69 -5.11 -22.92
CA ILE A 48 23.76 -4.45 -22.01
C ILE A 48 23.78 -5.12 -20.62
N PRO A 49 23.44 -4.39 -19.55
CA PRO A 49 23.22 -4.98 -18.22
C PRO A 49 22.15 -6.09 -18.21
N LEU A 50 22.30 -7.11 -17.35
CA LEU A 50 21.36 -8.25 -17.28
C LEU A 50 19.91 -7.81 -16.99
N ASN A 51 19.71 -6.81 -16.16
CA ASN A 51 18.39 -6.24 -15.85
C ASN A 51 17.77 -5.44 -17.01
N HIS A 52 18.51 -5.19 -18.09
CA HIS A 52 18.02 -4.60 -19.33
C HIS A 52 17.72 -5.66 -20.40
N CYS A 53 18.06 -6.93 -20.15
CA CYS A 53 17.45 -8.03 -20.87
C CYS A 53 16.01 -8.12 -20.38
N GLN A 54 15.06 -7.53 -21.13
CA GLN A 54 13.64 -7.85 -20.93
C GLN A 54 13.47 -9.34 -21.22
N ALA A 55 13.57 -10.17 -20.20
CA ALA A 55 13.14 -11.56 -20.29
C ALA A 55 11.67 -11.54 -20.69
N PHE A 56 11.28 -12.44 -21.58
CA PHE A 56 9.95 -12.60 -22.19
C PHE A 56 8.88 -13.02 -21.16
N LEU A 57 8.81 -12.31 -20.05
CA LEU A 57 7.91 -12.49 -18.92
C LEU A 57 6.85 -11.40 -19.00
N ALA A 58 5.62 -11.81 -19.29
CA ALA A 58 4.48 -10.93 -19.39
C ALA A 58 3.25 -11.68 -18.87
N VAL A 59 2.23 -10.94 -18.45
CA VAL A 59 0.95 -11.51 -18.02
C VAL A 59 -0.18 -10.84 -18.79
N ARG A 60 -1.24 -11.58 -19.08
CA ARG A 60 -2.49 -11.06 -19.68
C ARG A 60 -3.70 -11.84 -19.18
N LEU A 61 -4.86 -11.21 -19.26
CA LEU A 61 -6.16 -11.85 -19.03
C LEU A 61 -6.83 -12.14 -20.36
N VAL A 62 -7.39 -13.34 -20.50
CA VAL A 62 -8.05 -13.81 -21.72
C VAL A 62 -9.46 -14.31 -21.40
N ASP A 63 -10.39 -14.09 -22.34
CA ASP A 63 -11.77 -14.57 -22.30
C ASP A 63 -12.63 -14.09 -21.11
N GLY A 64 -12.22 -13.00 -20.45
CA GLY A 64 -13.08 -12.27 -19.50
C GLY A 64 -14.12 -11.39 -20.19
N SER A 65 -15.14 -10.96 -19.44
CA SER A 65 -16.15 -10.03 -19.98
C SER A 65 -15.66 -8.59 -20.12
N ASN A 66 -14.55 -8.26 -19.46
CA ASN A 66 -13.91 -6.95 -19.45
C ASN A 66 -12.40 -7.08 -19.16
N GLU A 67 -11.68 -5.96 -19.09
CA GLU A 67 -10.21 -5.94 -18.92
C GLU A 67 -9.71 -6.37 -17.53
N ALA A 68 -10.59 -6.40 -16.53
CA ALA A 68 -10.25 -6.71 -15.15
C ALA A 68 -10.55 -8.16 -14.78
N GLU A 69 -10.91 -9.03 -15.71
CA GLU A 69 -11.14 -10.44 -15.41
C GLU A 69 -10.74 -11.34 -16.57
N GLY A 70 -10.50 -12.63 -16.29
CA GLY A 70 -10.21 -13.62 -17.31
C GLY A 70 -9.29 -14.73 -16.82
N ARG A 71 -9.04 -15.71 -17.70
CA ARG A 71 -8.01 -16.73 -17.53
C ARG A 71 -6.63 -16.05 -17.53
N VAL A 72 -5.77 -16.44 -16.60
CA VAL A 72 -4.41 -15.92 -16.53
C VAL A 72 -3.54 -16.65 -17.54
N GLU A 73 -2.90 -15.89 -18.43
CA GLU A 73 -1.85 -16.41 -19.29
C GLU A 73 -0.57 -15.64 -19.04
N ILE A 74 0.55 -16.36 -18.98
CA ILE A 74 1.89 -15.80 -18.83
C ILE A 74 2.74 -16.13 -20.05
N GLN A 75 3.65 -15.23 -20.39
CA GLN A 75 4.67 -15.49 -21.38
C GLN A 75 5.93 -16.01 -20.67
N TYR A 76 6.47 -17.12 -21.16
CA TYR A 76 7.78 -17.63 -20.76
C TYR A 76 8.54 -18.07 -22.01
N ASN A 77 9.78 -17.60 -22.17
CA ASN A 77 10.60 -17.83 -23.38
C ASN A 77 9.87 -17.51 -24.70
N GLY A 78 9.05 -16.45 -24.70
CA GLY A 78 8.31 -15.99 -25.87
C GLY A 78 7.04 -16.79 -26.19
N VAL A 79 6.72 -17.82 -25.41
CA VAL A 79 5.52 -18.65 -25.59
C VAL A 79 4.51 -18.34 -24.50
N TRP A 80 3.28 -18.05 -24.89
CA TRP A 80 2.15 -17.90 -23.96
C TRP A 80 1.69 -19.27 -23.48
N GLY A 81 1.37 -19.37 -22.20
CA GLY A 81 0.75 -20.53 -21.59
C GLY A 81 -0.02 -20.16 -20.33
N THR A 82 -0.69 -21.14 -19.75
CA THR A 82 -1.62 -20.95 -18.63
C THR A 82 -0.97 -21.26 -17.28
N ILE A 83 -1.73 -21.03 -16.20
CA ILE A 83 -1.37 -21.40 -14.83
C ILE A 83 -2.39 -22.43 -14.35
N CYS A 84 -1.97 -23.50 -13.68
CA CYS A 84 -2.89 -24.45 -13.03
C CYS A 84 -3.50 -23.86 -11.75
N ASP A 85 -4.73 -24.27 -11.43
CA ASP A 85 -5.47 -23.83 -10.25
C ASP A 85 -5.16 -24.62 -8.97
N ASP A 86 -4.27 -25.62 -9.02
CA ASP A 86 -3.74 -26.29 -7.84
C ASP A 86 -3.03 -25.26 -6.94
N SER A 87 -3.48 -25.19 -5.69
CA SER A 87 -3.07 -24.19 -4.68
C SER A 87 -3.36 -22.72 -5.03
N TRP A 88 -4.10 -22.43 -6.13
CA TRP A 88 -4.40 -21.06 -6.57
C TRP A 88 -5.37 -20.34 -5.64
N GLY A 89 -4.88 -19.27 -5.01
CA GLY A 89 -5.62 -18.49 -4.02
C GLY A 89 -5.74 -17.01 -4.34
N ILE A 90 -6.48 -16.31 -3.47
CA ILE A 90 -6.67 -14.85 -3.59
C ILE A 90 -5.35 -14.08 -3.48
N THR A 91 -4.39 -14.59 -2.71
CA THR A 91 -3.04 -14.02 -2.59
C THR A 91 -2.28 -14.04 -3.92
N ASP A 92 -2.38 -15.11 -4.69
CA ASP A 92 -1.74 -15.24 -6.00
C ASP A 92 -2.42 -14.34 -7.04
N ALA A 93 -3.76 -14.34 -7.01
CA ALA A 93 -4.57 -13.44 -7.83
C ALA A 93 -4.27 -11.97 -7.55
N ASN A 94 -4.05 -11.59 -6.29
CA ASN A 94 -3.64 -10.24 -5.88
C ASN A 94 -2.33 -9.83 -6.55
N VAL A 95 -1.32 -10.72 -6.59
CA VAL A 95 -0.06 -10.47 -7.29
C VAL A 95 -0.29 -10.24 -8.78
N VAL A 96 -1.09 -11.08 -9.45
CA VAL A 96 -1.43 -10.92 -10.87
C VAL A 96 -2.15 -9.60 -11.14
N CYS A 97 -3.16 -9.26 -10.36
CA CYS A 97 -3.94 -8.04 -10.55
C CYS A 97 -3.09 -6.78 -10.33
N ARG A 98 -2.23 -6.76 -9.31
CA ARG A 98 -1.28 -5.64 -9.10
C ARG A 98 -0.24 -5.55 -10.20
N MET A 99 0.27 -6.68 -10.68
CA MET A 99 1.19 -6.74 -11.82
C MET A 99 0.55 -6.16 -13.10
N LEU A 100 -0.77 -6.28 -13.25
CA LEU A 100 -1.57 -5.69 -14.33
C LEU A 100 -2.00 -4.23 -14.07
N GLY A 101 -1.68 -3.66 -12.91
CA GLY A 101 -2.00 -2.27 -12.54
C GLY A 101 -3.37 -2.08 -11.87
N PHE A 102 -4.03 -3.16 -11.46
CA PHE A 102 -5.23 -3.09 -10.63
C PHE A 102 -4.88 -3.02 -9.14
N PRO A 103 -5.72 -2.41 -8.29
CA PRO A 103 -5.50 -2.37 -6.84
C PRO A 103 -5.35 -3.74 -6.17
N GLY A 104 -6.02 -4.78 -6.68
CA GLY A 104 -6.03 -6.12 -6.11
C GLY A 104 -7.04 -7.03 -6.82
N ALA A 105 -7.29 -8.20 -6.25
CA ALA A 105 -8.20 -9.22 -6.74
C ALA A 105 -9.45 -9.34 -5.84
N SER A 106 -10.60 -9.46 -6.48
CA SER A 106 -11.88 -9.86 -5.87
C SER A 106 -12.17 -11.35 -5.95
N GLY A 107 -11.40 -12.08 -6.75
CA GLY A 107 -11.55 -13.52 -6.90
C GLY A 107 -10.37 -14.17 -7.60
N ALA A 108 -10.13 -15.42 -7.23
CA ALA A 108 -9.15 -16.32 -7.81
C ALA A 108 -9.86 -17.57 -8.36
N PRO A 109 -10.68 -17.45 -9.43
CA PRO A 109 -11.42 -18.58 -9.95
C PRO A 109 -10.50 -19.63 -10.57
N GLY A 110 -10.75 -20.90 -10.29
CA GLY A 110 -10.11 -22.04 -10.92
C GLY A 110 -11.01 -22.73 -11.94
N SER A 111 -10.68 -23.98 -12.25
CA SER A 111 -11.47 -24.92 -13.03
C SER A 111 -11.91 -24.37 -14.40
N ALA A 112 -11.02 -23.60 -15.04
CA ALA A 112 -11.25 -22.97 -16.33
C ALA A 112 -12.57 -22.16 -16.39
N GLN A 113 -12.90 -21.41 -15.33
CA GLN A 113 -14.14 -20.62 -15.28
C GLN A 113 -14.29 -19.64 -16.46
N PHE A 114 -13.17 -19.10 -16.95
CA PHE A 114 -13.12 -18.22 -18.13
C PHE A 114 -12.82 -18.98 -19.44
N GLY A 115 -13.01 -20.29 -19.43
CA GLY A 115 -12.71 -21.19 -20.54
C GLY A 115 -11.28 -21.73 -20.50
N GLU A 116 -11.09 -22.87 -21.16
CA GLU A 116 -9.82 -23.57 -21.30
C GLU A 116 -8.86 -22.79 -22.21
N GLY A 117 -7.60 -22.73 -21.81
CA GLY A 117 -6.51 -22.26 -22.64
C GLY A 117 -6.05 -23.31 -23.64
N THR A 118 -4.95 -22.97 -24.32
CA THR A 118 -4.29 -23.88 -25.26
C THR A 118 -2.79 -23.74 -25.15
N GLY A 119 -2.06 -24.83 -25.38
CA GLY A 119 -0.60 -24.82 -25.41
C GLY A 119 -0.02 -25.34 -24.09
N PRO A 120 1.12 -24.81 -23.63
CA PRO A 120 1.72 -25.25 -22.38
C PRO A 120 0.97 -24.67 -21.16
N ILE A 121 0.87 -25.47 -20.10
CA ILE A 121 0.64 -24.96 -18.74
C ILE A 121 2.03 -24.67 -18.18
N GLN A 122 2.27 -23.41 -17.83
CA GLN A 122 3.61 -22.91 -17.50
C GLN A 122 3.89 -22.94 -16.00
N LEU A 123 2.89 -22.65 -15.18
CA LEU A 123 3.00 -22.66 -13.72
C LEU A 123 1.95 -23.59 -13.11
N ASP A 124 2.29 -24.10 -11.94
CA ASP A 124 1.49 -24.99 -11.10
C ASP A 124 1.88 -24.73 -9.64
N ASP A 125 1.04 -25.12 -8.68
CA ASP A 125 1.27 -24.95 -7.24
C ASP A 125 1.85 -23.55 -6.89
N VAL A 126 1.26 -22.51 -7.47
CA VAL A 126 1.74 -21.13 -7.23
C VAL A 126 1.39 -20.74 -5.81
N PHE A 127 2.41 -20.33 -5.05
CA PHE A 127 2.28 -19.97 -3.66
C PHE A 127 2.98 -18.64 -3.37
N CYS A 128 2.23 -17.55 -3.53
CA CYS A 128 2.69 -16.20 -3.22
C CYS A 128 2.56 -15.90 -1.71
N SER A 129 3.53 -15.15 -1.19
CA SER A 129 3.47 -14.53 0.14
C SER A 129 2.58 -13.28 0.16
N GLY A 130 2.27 -12.72 -1.01
CA GLY A 130 1.43 -11.54 -1.19
C GLY A 130 2.22 -10.23 -1.35
N TYR A 131 3.56 -10.27 -1.33
CA TYR A 131 4.43 -9.10 -1.48
C TYR A 131 5.19 -9.06 -2.82
N GLU A 132 5.09 -10.15 -3.58
CA GLU A 132 5.72 -10.30 -4.87
C GLU A 132 5.23 -9.20 -5.83
N GLN A 133 6.17 -8.67 -6.61
CA GLN A 133 5.87 -7.68 -7.64
C GLN A 133 5.38 -8.34 -8.91
N THR A 134 5.78 -9.58 -9.16
CA THR A 134 5.36 -10.37 -10.30
C THR A 134 5.02 -11.79 -9.88
N ILE A 135 4.12 -12.45 -10.63
CA ILE A 135 3.73 -13.84 -10.37
C ILE A 135 4.89 -14.83 -10.52
N PHE A 136 5.95 -14.42 -11.22
CA PHE A 136 7.17 -15.20 -11.44
C PHE A 136 8.11 -15.21 -10.23
N ASP A 137 7.89 -14.34 -9.25
CA ASP A 137 8.67 -14.26 -8.02
C ASP A 137 8.06 -15.12 -6.89
N CYS A 138 6.85 -15.64 -7.09
CA CYS A 138 6.18 -16.51 -6.13
C CYS A 138 6.84 -17.89 -6.08
N GLU A 139 6.67 -18.61 -4.97
CA GLU A 139 7.14 -19.99 -4.89
C GLU A 139 6.30 -20.84 -5.86
N HIS A 140 6.97 -21.58 -6.75
CA HIS A 140 6.34 -22.49 -7.68
C HIS A 140 7.37 -23.52 -8.18
N PRO A 141 6.94 -24.70 -8.70
CA PRO A 141 7.81 -25.64 -9.40
C PRO A 141 8.46 -25.02 -10.65
N ALA A 142 9.42 -25.74 -11.25
CA ALA A 142 10.02 -25.29 -12.51
C ALA A 142 8.96 -25.13 -13.62
N PHE A 143 9.14 -24.15 -14.51
CA PHE A 143 8.21 -23.90 -15.62
C PHE A 143 7.89 -25.17 -16.42
N GLY A 144 6.60 -25.41 -16.66
CA GLY A 144 6.11 -26.60 -17.39
C GLY A 144 6.10 -27.90 -16.58
N VAL A 145 6.48 -27.87 -15.30
CA VAL A 145 6.31 -29.00 -14.39
C VAL A 145 4.94 -28.87 -13.73
N HIS A 146 4.01 -29.73 -14.16
CA HIS A 146 2.65 -29.78 -13.64
C HIS A 146 2.04 -31.18 -13.84
N ASN A 147 0.98 -31.48 -13.10
CA ASN A 147 0.12 -32.66 -13.35
C ASN A 147 -1.27 -32.28 -13.90
N CYS A 148 -1.48 -31.00 -14.19
CA CYS A 148 -2.76 -30.47 -14.63
C CYS A 148 -3.04 -30.61 -16.13
N ASN A 149 -4.28 -30.36 -16.50
CA ASN A 149 -4.76 -30.15 -17.86
C ASN A 149 -5.55 -28.83 -17.94
N HIS A 150 -6.03 -28.43 -19.13
CA HIS A 150 -6.65 -27.11 -19.27
C HIS A 150 -8.02 -26.93 -18.59
N PHE A 151 -8.67 -28.01 -18.11
CA PHE A 151 -9.85 -27.87 -17.25
C PHE A 151 -9.51 -27.27 -15.88
N GLU A 152 -8.23 -27.18 -15.54
CA GLU A 152 -7.66 -26.66 -14.28
C GLU A 152 -6.99 -25.29 -14.50
N ASP A 153 -7.25 -24.60 -15.63
CA ASP A 153 -6.65 -23.29 -15.85
C ASP A 153 -7.20 -22.24 -14.87
N ALA A 154 -6.28 -21.53 -14.21
CA ALA A 154 -6.56 -20.48 -13.25
C ALA A 154 -6.96 -19.15 -13.93
N GLY A 155 -7.83 -18.41 -13.26
CA GLY A 155 -8.27 -17.08 -13.64
C GLY A 155 -8.16 -16.09 -12.48
N VAL A 156 -8.41 -14.82 -12.79
CA VAL A 156 -8.55 -13.74 -11.79
C VAL A 156 -9.77 -12.88 -12.09
N VAL A 157 -10.32 -12.29 -11.04
CA VAL A 157 -11.23 -11.15 -11.11
C VAL A 157 -10.61 -10.01 -10.34
N CYS A 158 -10.03 -9.06 -11.04
CA CYS A 158 -9.40 -7.87 -10.48
C CYS A 158 -10.41 -6.80 -10.10
N ILE A 159 -10.09 -6.05 -9.05
CA ILE A 159 -10.91 -4.95 -8.60
C ILE A 159 -10.62 -3.76 -9.51
N SER A 160 -11.64 -3.18 -10.14
CA SER A 160 -11.43 -2.01 -11.01
C SER A 160 -10.91 -0.81 -10.20
N SER A 161 -9.93 -0.09 -10.74
CA SER A 161 -9.32 1.09 -10.09
C SER A 161 -10.32 2.24 -9.86
N ALA A 162 -11.48 2.19 -10.50
CA ALA A 162 -12.55 3.17 -10.38
C ALA A 162 -13.50 2.94 -9.20
N GLY A 163 -13.30 1.90 -8.38
CA GLY A 163 -14.34 1.41 -7.46
C GLY A 163 -13.86 0.93 -6.10
N VAL A 164 -12.71 1.42 -5.61
CA VAL A 164 -12.12 0.99 -4.34
C VAL A 164 -11.97 2.18 -3.42
N ASP A 165 -12.83 2.25 -2.40
CA ASP A 165 -12.81 3.29 -1.39
C ASP A 165 -13.23 2.67 -0.05
N VAL A 166 -12.74 3.24 1.05
CA VAL A 166 -13.05 2.80 2.41
C VAL A 166 -13.48 4.01 3.23
N ARG A 167 -14.51 3.85 4.05
CA ARG A 167 -15.00 4.92 4.93
C ARG A 167 -15.46 4.39 6.27
N LEU A 168 -15.43 5.27 7.26
CA LEU A 168 -15.96 5.01 8.60
C LEU A 168 -17.32 5.71 8.78
N VAL A 169 -18.32 4.99 9.29
CA VAL A 169 -19.67 5.49 9.48
C VAL A 169 -20.17 5.22 10.90
N GLY A 170 -20.87 6.19 11.50
CA GLY A 170 -21.53 6.02 12.80
C GLY A 170 -20.62 6.17 14.03
N GLY A 171 -19.35 6.54 13.83
CA GLY A 171 -18.46 6.94 14.92
C GLY A 171 -18.74 8.34 15.46
N SER A 172 -18.17 8.66 16.62
CA SER A 172 -18.26 10.00 17.23
C SER A 172 -17.33 11.03 16.58
N ASN A 173 -16.32 10.57 15.85
CA ASN A 173 -15.31 11.37 15.15
C ASN A 173 -14.80 10.62 13.90
N GLU A 174 -13.84 11.21 13.18
CA GLU A 174 -13.32 10.68 11.91
C GLU A 174 -12.42 9.43 12.04
N ALA A 175 -11.91 9.15 13.25
CA ALA A 175 -10.99 8.04 13.50
C ALA A 175 -11.70 6.79 14.01
N GLU A 176 -13.03 6.74 14.02
CA GLU A 176 -13.76 5.55 14.45
C GLU A 176 -15.07 5.36 13.69
N GLY A 177 -15.55 4.13 13.60
CA GLY A 177 -16.84 3.83 12.98
C GLY A 177 -16.95 2.40 12.46
N ARG A 178 -18.15 2.07 11.98
CA ARG A 178 -18.39 0.89 11.15
C ARG A 178 -17.64 1.06 9.84
N ILE A 179 -17.00 0.00 9.38
CA ILE A 179 -16.22 0.01 8.15
C ILE A 179 -17.18 -0.27 7.00
N GLU A 180 -17.15 0.61 6.00
CA GLU A 180 -17.82 0.38 4.72
C GLU A 180 -16.78 0.47 3.61
N ILE A 181 -16.83 -0.49 2.69
CA ILE A 181 -15.97 -0.56 1.50
C ILE A 181 -16.82 -0.46 0.25
N GLN A 182 -16.29 0.20 -0.77
CA GLN A 182 -16.88 0.22 -2.09
C GLN A 182 -16.33 -0.93 -2.92
N HIS A 183 -17.25 -1.67 -3.55
CA HIS A 183 -16.92 -2.68 -4.56
C HIS A 183 -17.93 -2.56 -5.69
N ASN A 184 -17.43 -2.43 -6.93
CA ASN A 184 -18.24 -2.20 -8.14
C ASN A 184 -19.22 -1.02 -8.01
N GLY A 185 -18.77 0.07 -7.38
CA GLY A 185 -19.57 1.29 -7.19
C GLY A 185 -20.67 1.19 -6.12
N VAL A 186 -20.75 0.06 -5.39
CA VAL A 186 -21.73 -0.15 -4.31
C VAL A 186 -21.00 -0.24 -2.97
N TRP A 187 -21.42 0.60 -2.03
CA TRP A 187 -20.95 0.53 -0.65
C TRP A 187 -21.59 -0.66 0.08
N GLY A 188 -20.79 -1.38 0.86
CA GLY A 188 -21.26 -2.41 1.77
C GLY A 188 -20.34 -2.58 2.96
N THR A 189 -20.71 -3.44 3.90
CA THR A 189 -20.02 -3.63 5.18
C THR A 189 -19.05 -4.81 5.15
N ILE A 190 -18.26 -4.96 6.21
CA ILE A 190 -17.39 -6.14 6.45
C ILE A 190 -17.96 -6.91 7.65
N CYS A 191 -17.99 -8.24 7.59
CA CYS A 191 -18.38 -9.07 8.73
C CYS A 191 -17.28 -9.08 9.82
N ASP A 192 -17.69 -9.25 11.08
CA ASP A 192 -16.79 -9.33 12.24
C ASP A 192 -16.27 -10.74 12.53
N ASP A 193 -16.66 -11.75 11.74
CA ASP A 193 -16.10 -13.08 11.82
C ASP A 193 -14.62 -13.02 11.42
N SER A 194 -13.76 -13.57 12.29
CA SER A 194 -12.29 -13.48 12.24
C SER A 194 -11.67 -12.07 12.32
N TRP A 195 -12.47 -11.00 12.38
CA TRP A 195 -12.00 -9.60 12.40
C TRP A 195 -11.12 -9.29 13.61
N ASP A 196 -9.86 -8.93 13.35
CA ASP A 196 -8.85 -8.68 14.37
C ASP A 196 -8.13 -7.32 14.22
N ILE A 197 -7.12 -7.09 15.08
CA ILE A 197 -6.38 -5.83 15.11
C ILE A 197 -5.48 -5.63 13.89
N ASN A 198 -5.02 -6.69 13.24
CA ASN A 198 -4.22 -6.60 12.02
C ASN A 198 -5.09 -6.12 10.85
N ASP A 199 -6.32 -6.62 10.74
CA ASP A 199 -7.27 -6.16 9.72
C ASP A 199 -7.60 -4.68 9.93
N ALA A 200 -7.89 -4.32 11.18
CA ALA A 200 -8.14 -2.94 11.57
C ALA A 200 -6.93 -2.02 11.28
N ASN A 201 -5.69 -2.49 11.50
CA ASN A 201 -4.48 -1.73 11.19
C ASN A 201 -4.39 -1.40 9.69
N VAL A 202 -4.70 -2.37 8.82
CA VAL A 202 -4.72 -2.16 7.37
C VAL A 202 -5.75 -1.10 7.00
N VAL A 203 -6.99 -1.21 7.49
CA VAL A 203 -8.04 -0.21 7.22
C VAL A 203 -7.65 1.19 7.72
N CYS A 204 -7.10 1.30 8.93
CA CYS A 204 -6.66 2.59 9.47
C CYS A 204 -5.54 3.20 8.63
N ARG A 205 -4.55 2.40 8.20
CA ARG A 205 -3.47 2.88 7.32
C ARG A 205 -3.99 3.32 5.96
N MET A 206 -4.95 2.58 5.37
CA MET A 206 -5.61 3.00 4.12
C MET A 206 -6.28 4.36 4.24
N LEU A 207 -6.86 4.65 5.42
CA LEU A 207 -7.51 5.92 5.74
C LEU A 207 -6.51 7.04 6.14
N GLY A 208 -5.21 6.76 6.15
CA GLY A 208 -4.16 7.73 6.50
C GLY A 208 -3.87 7.87 8.00
N PHE A 209 -4.39 6.96 8.83
CA PHE A 209 -4.08 6.90 10.26
C PHE A 209 -2.81 6.08 10.53
N GLN A 210 -2.20 6.25 11.69
CA GLN A 210 -0.97 5.51 12.09
C GLN A 210 -1.20 4.00 12.27
N GLY A 211 -2.42 3.60 12.62
CA GLY A 211 -2.80 2.22 12.89
C GLY A 211 -4.11 2.16 13.65
N ALA A 212 -4.45 0.99 14.16
CA ALA A 212 -5.65 0.73 14.94
C ALA A 212 -5.33 0.58 16.43
N SER A 213 -6.19 1.16 17.26
CA SER A 213 -6.25 0.89 18.71
C SER A 213 -7.37 -0.07 19.08
N GLY A 214 -8.30 -0.34 18.15
CA GLY A 214 -9.38 -1.30 18.37
C GLY A 214 -9.96 -1.85 17.08
N ALA A 215 -10.18 -3.17 17.07
CA ALA A 215 -11.01 -3.89 16.13
C ALA A 215 -12.30 -4.29 16.85
N LEU A 216 -13.45 -3.79 16.39
CA LEU A 216 -14.73 -3.96 17.07
C LEU A 216 -15.70 -4.73 16.18
N GLY A 217 -16.34 -5.76 16.74
CA GLY A 217 -17.39 -6.50 16.05
C GLY A 217 -18.80 -6.04 16.41
N SER A 218 -19.80 -6.89 16.14
CA SER A 218 -21.15 -6.83 16.67
C SER A 218 -21.87 -5.50 16.45
N ALA A 219 -21.63 -4.85 15.31
CA ALA A 219 -22.24 -3.59 14.91
C ALA A 219 -22.16 -2.50 15.98
N ARG A 220 -21.02 -2.38 16.68
CA ARG A 220 -20.82 -1.43 17.78
C ARG A 220 -21.10 0.03 17.41
N PHE A 221 -20.87 0.42 16.16
CA PHE A 221 -21.17 1.74 15.61
C PHE A 221 -22.51 1.80 14.87
N GLY A 222 -23.39 0.85 15.14
CA GLY A 222 -24.67 0.64 14.47
C GLY A 222 -24.53 -0.26 13.25
N GLN A 223 -25.65 -0.87 12.88
CA GLN A 223 -25.78 -1.72 11.70
C GLN A 223 -25.73 -0.88 10.43
N GLY A 224 -25.06 -1.41 9.40
CA GLY A 224 -25.10 -0.90 8.05
C GLY A 224 -26.36 -1.33 7.31
N THR A 225 -26.35 -1.04 6.01
CA THR A 225 -27.41 -1.38 5.07
C THR A 225 -26.80 -1.75 3.73
N GLY A 226 -27.41 -2.69 3.00
CA GLY A 226 -26.95 -3.09 1.68
C GLY A 226 -26.21 -4.43 1.73
N PRO A 227 -25.23 -4.67 0.85
CA PRO A 227 -24.45 -5.90 0.87
C PRO A 227 -23.45 -5.91 2.04
N ILE A 228 -23.15 -7.11 2.55
CA ILE A 228 -21.91 -7.38 3.30
C ILE A 228 -20.92 -7.87 2.24
N GLN A 229 -19.82 -7.15 2.08
CA GLN A 229 -18.91 -7.31 0.95
C GLN A 229 -17.78 -8.28 1.26
N LEU A 230 -17.22 -8.24 2.48
CA LEU A 230 -16.16 -9.13 2.93
C LEU A 230 -16.55 -9.86 4.21
N ASP A 231 -15.99 -11.05 4.36
CA ASP A 231 -16.12 -11.96 5.50
C ASP A 231 -14.77 -12.61 5.76
N ASP A 232 -14.56 -13.20 6.93
CA ASP A 232 -13.34 -13.93 7.31
C ASP A 232 -12.04 -13.26 6.85
N VAL A 233 -11.94 -11.93 7.07
CA VAL A 233 -10.75 -11.17 6.67
C VAL A 233 -9.58 -11.59 7.55
N GLY A 234 -8.46 -11.95 6.92
CA GLY A 234 -7.25 -12.42 7.58
C GLY A 234 -6.01 -11.71 7.07
N CYS A 235 -5.80 -10.48 7.54
CA CYS A 235 -4.60 -9.71 7.27
C CYS A 235 -3.44 -10.11 8.20
N SER A 236 -2.22 -10.01 7.69
CA SER A 236 -0.99 -10.04 8.49
C SER A 236 -0.67 -8.68 9.14
N GLY A 237 -1.25 -7.59 8.63
CA GLY A 237 -1.07 -6.21 9.09
C GLY A 237 -0.15 -5.37 8.19
N CYS A 238 0.50 -5.99 7.21
CA CYS A 238 1.46 -5.36 6.30
C CYS A 238 0.88 -5.07 4.90
N GLU A 239 -0.33 -5.53 4.64
CA GLU A 239 -1.06 -5.35 3.39
C GLU A 239 -1.33 -3.88 3.08
N GLN A 240 -1.18 -3.45 1.83
CA GLN A 240 -1.41 -2.04 1.48
C GLN A 240 -2.90 -1.69 1.54
N THR A 241 -3.76 -2.62 1.14
CA THR A 241 -5.21 -2.48 1.18
C THR A 241 -5.88 -3.67 1.84
N ILE A 242 -7.10 -3.48 2.35
CA ILE A 242 -7.91 -4.53 2.97
C ILE A 242 -8.29 -5.64 1.97
N PHE A 243 -8.17 -5.34 0.67
CA PHE A 243 -8.43 -6.25 -0.44
C PHE A 243 -7.23 -7.14 -0.78
N ASP A 244 -6.03 -6.77 -0.29
CA ASP A 244 -4.85 -7.62 -0.42
C ASP A 244 -4.84 -8.75 0.63
N CYS A 245 -5.67 -8.63 1.67
CA CYS A 245 -5.75 -9.61 2.74
C CYS A 245 -6.40 -10.91 2.25
N ALA A 246 -6.12 -12.02 2.93
CA ALA A 246 -6.85 -13.25 2.69
C ALA A 246 -8.32 -13.04 3.05
N HIS A 247 -9.22 -13.33 2.11
CA HIS A 247 -10.66 -13.28 2.33
C HIS A 247 -11.38 -14.19 1.30
N PRO A 248 -12.60 -14.68 1.60
CA PRO A 248 -13.47 -15.31 0.61
C PRO A 248 -13.85 -14.34 -0.52
N PRO A 249 -14.43 -14.84 -1.64
CA PRO A 249 -14.94 -13.98 -2.69
C PRO A 249 -15.94 -12.93 -2.17
N PHE A 250 -15.97 -11.75 -2.79
CA PHE A 250 -16.88 -10.69 -2.38
C PHE A 250 -18.35 -11.15 -2.31
N GLY A 251 -19.02 -10.83 -1.21
CA GLY A 251 -20.40 -11.22 -0.94
C GLY A 251 -20.60 -12.68 -0.54
N ALA A 252 -19.54 -13.49 -0.47
CA ALA A 252 -19.59 -14.84 0.10
C ALA A 252 -19.43 -14.75 1.62
N HIS A 253 -20.57 -14.79 2.33
CA HIS A 253 -20.62 -14.68 3.78
C HIS A 253 -21.85 -15.40 4.34
N ASP A 254 -21.87 -15.71 5.64
CA ASP A 254 -23.07 -16.19 6.35
C ASP A 254 -23.58 -15.20 7.44
N CYS A 255 -22.95 -14.02 7.49
CA CYS A 255 -23.25 -12.96 8.43
C CYS A 255 -24.55 -12.18 8.16
N TYR A 256 -25.00 -11.45 9.20
CA TYR A 256 -26.05 -10.44 9.13
C TYR A 256 -25.52 -9.10 9.65
N HIS A 257 -26.13 -7.96 9.32
CA HIS A 257 -25.61 -6.63 9.74
C HIS A 257 -25.43 -6.40 11.25
N ARG A 258 -25.96 -7.26 12.12
CA ARG A 258 -25.61 -7.25 13.56
C ARG A 258 -24.15 -7.64 13.83
N GLN A 259 -23.46 -8.20 12.84
CA GLN A 259 -22.07 -8.64 12.79
C GLN A 259 -21.22 -7.68 11.97
N ASP A 260 -21.68 -6.45 11.68
CA ASP A 260 -20.83 -5.50 10.94
C ASP A 260 -19.62 -5.09 11.80
N ALA A 261 -18.43 -5.21 11.22
CA ALA A 261 -17.18 -4.81 11.81
C ALA A 261 -17.01 -3.28 11.86
N GLY A 262 -16.21 -2.84 12.81
CA GLY A 262 -15.83 -1.46 13.05
C GLY A 262 -14.41 -1.34 13.56
N VAL A 263 -13.91 -0.12 13.56
CA VAL A 263 -12.54 0.18 13.93
C VAL A 263 -12.46 1.45 14.79
N VAL A 264 -11.42 1.51 15.62
CA VAL A 264 -10.94 2.72 16.28
C VAL A 264 -9.49 2.91 15.88
N CYS A 265 -9.23 3.91 15.04
CA CYS A 265 -7.92 4.27 14.57
C CYS A 265 -7.18 5.13 15.61
N ILE A 266 -5.87 4.93 15.66
CA ILE A 266 -4.96 5.85 16.33
C ILE A 266 -4.84 7.03 15.40
N ALA A 267 -5.46 8.14 15.79
CA ALA A 267 -5.23 9.41 15.12
C ALA A 267 -3.73 9.60 15.00
N SER A 268 -3.24 9.77 13.78
CA SER A 268 -1.87 10.23 13.56
C SER A 268 -1.66 11.43 14.47
N ALA A 269 -0.57 11.46 15.23
CA ALA A 269 -0.20 12.67 15.96
C ALA A 269 -0.26 13.81 14.91
N GLY A 270 -1.23 14.72 15.06
CA GLY A 270 -1.90 15.34 13.92
C GLY A 270 -0.95 16.03 12.96
N THR A 271 -0.98 15.71 11.67
CA THR A 271 -0.33 16.59 10.68
C THR A 271 -1.11 17.90 10.49
N ASP A 272 -2.35 17.93 10.96
CA ASP A 272 -3.26 19.06 10.84
C ASP A 272 -2.82 20.22 11.74
N VAL A 273 -2.19 21.20 11.11
CA VAL A 273 -1.87 22.50 11.70
C VAL A 273 -2.53 23.62 10.91
N ARG A 274 -2.98 24.68 11.59
CA ARG A 274 -3.52 25.88 10.95
C ARG A 274 -3.11 27.15 11.70
N LEU A 275 -3.18 28.28 11.00
CA LEU A 275 -2.96 29.60 11.56
C LEU A 275 -4.29 30.34 11.73
N ALA A 276 -4.49 30.96 12.89
CA ALA A 276 -5.67 31.73 13.21
C ALA A 276 -5.31 33.14 13.72
N GLY A 277 -6.15 34.14 13.42
CA GLY A 277 -5.99 35.51 13.96
C GLY A 277 -4.90 36.36 13.30
N GLY A 278 -4.20 35.84 12.29
CA GLY A 278 -3.27 36.61 11.47
C GLY A 278 -3.96 37.51 10.43
N SER A 279 -3.22 38.48 9.88
CA SER A 279 -3.72 39.36 8.82
C SER A 279 -3.71 38.71 7.43
N ASN A 280 -2.96 37.60 7.27
CA ASN A 280 -2.80 36.85 6.04
C ASN A 280 -2.49 35.37 6.35
N ALA A 281 -2.36 34.53 5.32
CA ALA A 281 -2.20 33.08 5.48
C ALA A 281 -0.83 32.65 6.05
N ALA A 282 0.17 33.53 6.05
CA ALA A 282 1.53 33.23 6.50
C ALA A 282 1.78 33.63 7.96
N GLU A 283 0.77 34.07 8.71
CA GLU A 283 0.94 34.43 10.12
C GLU A 283 -0.31 34.09 10.93
N GLY A 284 -0.12 33.88 12.23
CA GLY A 284 -1.22 33.62 13.16
C GLY A 284 -0.81 32.80 14.37
N ARG A 285 -1.76 32.64 15.30
CA ARG A 285 -1.70 31.67 16.38
C ARG A 285 -1.70 30.27 15.79
N VAL A 286 -0.83 29.40 16.31
CA VAL A 286 -0.75 28.01 15.89
C VAL A 286 -1.86 27.22 16.57
N GLU A 287 -2.65 26.52 15.77
CA GLU A 287 -3.61 25.54 16.26
C GLU A 287 -3.32 24.19 15.62
N VAL A 288 -3.35 23.13 16.43
CA VAL A 288 -3.13 21.75 16.01
C VAL A 288 -4.35 20.91 16.33
N LYS A 289 -4.62 19.91 15.48
CA LYS A 289 -5.75 19.00 15.67
C LYS A 289 -5.27 17.71 16.33
N TYR A 290 -5.86 17.37 17.48
CA TYR A 290 -5.61 16.11 18.16
C TYR A 290 -6.94 15.46 18.55
N ASN A 291 -7.10 14.17 18.25
CA ASN A 291 -8.35 13.42 18.41
C ASN A 291 -9.58 14.15 17.84
N GLY A 292 -9.43 14.73 16.63
CA GLY A 292 -10.50 15.47 15.96
C GLY A 292 -10.80 16.86 16.53
N VAL A 293 -10.13 17.29 17.61
CA VAL A 293 -10.37 18.57 18.29
C VAL A 293 -9.21 19.53 18.07
N TRP A 294 -9.52 20.72 17.58
CA TRP A 294 -8.56 21.82 17.48
C TRP A 294 -8.22 22.38 18.86
N GLY A 295 -6.93 22.59 19.11
CA GLY A 295 -6.44 23.30 20.29
C GLY A 295 -5.15 24.06 20.00
N THR A 296 -4.65 24.78 20.99
CA THR A 296 -3.48 25.68 20.85
C THR A 296 -2.19 25.03 21.36
N ILE A 297 -1.07 25.70 21.12
CA ILE A 297 0.25 25.35 21.65
C ILE A 297 0.66 26.43 22.66
N CYS A 298 1.24 26.04 23.80
CA CYS A 298 1.81 26.98 24.77
C CYS A 298 3.14 27.57 24.26
N ASP A 299 3.42 28.83 24.59
CA ASP A 299 4.64 29.55 24.24
C ASP A 299 5.82 29.29 25.19
N ASP A 300 5.63 28.49 26.24
CA ASP A 300 6.71 27.98 27.09
C ASP A 300 7.64 27.09 26.24
N GLY A 301 8.91 27.50 26.16
CA GLY A 301 9.92 26.84 25.31
C GLY A 301 9.82 27.17 23.81
N TRP A 302 8.77 27.85 23.36
CA TRP A 302 8.51 28.11 21.93
C TRP A 302 9.57 29.02 21.29
N ASP A 303 10.29 28.47 20.31
CA ASP A 303 11.36 29.14 19.61
C ASP A 303 11.25 29.05 18.07
N ILE A 304 12.29 29.55 17.39
CA ILE A 304 12.29 29.64 15.93
C ILE A 304 12.36 28.27 15.24
N ASN A 305 12.93 27.26 15.88
CA ASN A 305 12.98 25.90 15.35
C ASN A 305 11.59 25.27 15.37
N ASP A 306 10.82 25.48 16.44
CA ASP A 306 9.43 25.02 16.50
C ASP A 306 8.56 25.70 15.44
N ALA A 307 8.72 27.02 15.31
CA ALA A 307 8.04 27.78 14.27
C ALA A 307 8.45 27.35 12.85
N ASN A 308 9.72 26.97 12.63
CA ASN A 308 10.19 26.47 11.34
C ASN A 308 9.48 25.18 10.94
N VAL A 309 9.32 24.24 11.88
CA VAL A 309 8.55 23.00 11.67
C VAL A 309 7.11 23.33 11.26
N VAL A 310 6.42 24.20 12.00
CA VAL A 310 5.05 24.62 11.67
C VAL A 310 4.95 25.29 10.30
N CYS A 311 5.84 26.22 9.98
CA CYS A 311 5.83 26.90 8.68
C CYS A 311 6.06 25.92 7.53
N ARG A 312 6.94 24.93 7.71
CA ARG A 312 7.18 23.88 6.70
C ARG A 312 5.97 22.95 6.55
N MET A 313 5.33 22.54 7.64
CA MET A 313 4.09 21.76 7.60
C MET A 313 2.99 22.47 6.78
N LEU A 314 2.95 23.81 6.85
CA LEU A 314 2.01 24.66 6.10
C LEU A 314 2.46 24.98 4.66
N GLY A 315 3.60 24.45 4.21
CA GLY A 315 4.12 24.65 2.85
C GLY A 315 4.87 25.97 2.63
N PHE A 316 5.25 26.68 3.70
CA PHE A 316 6.11 27.87 3.63
C PHE A 316 7.60 27.48 3.68
N GLN A 317 8.47 28.42 3.32
CA GLN A 317 9.92 28.16 3.26
C GLN A 317 10.53 27.94 4.64
N SER A 318 10.21 28.84 5.58
CA SER A 318 10.69 28.81 6.96
C SER A 318 9.92 29.83 7.80
N ALA A 319 10.14 29.87 9.11
CA ALA A 319 9.66 30.94 9.97
C ALA A 319 10.58 32.17 9.91
N SER A 320 9.99 33.36 9.95
CA SER A 320 10.70 34.61 10.26
C SER A 320 10.64 34.94 11.75
N SER A 321 9.61 34.47 12.47
CA SER A 321 9.49 34.67 13.91
C SER A 321 8.56 33.67 14.58
N ALA A 322 8.79 33.43 15.87
CA ALA A 322 8.00 32.58 16.77
C ALA A 322 7.38 33.42 17.90
N PRO A 323 6.34 34.23 17.63
CA PRO A 323 5.72 35.07 18.64
C PRO A 323 4.94 34.26 19.69
N GLY A 324 5.13 34.59 20.96
CA GLY A 324 4.33 34.08 22.08
C GLY A 324 3.28 35.07 22.57
N LEU A 325 2.85 34.90 23.82
CA LEU A 325 1.97 35.79 24.57
C LEU A 325 0.65 36.11 23.86
N ALA A 326 0.12 35.15 23.11
CA ALA A 326 -1.12 35.27 22.35
C ALA A 326 -1.14 36.51 21.44
N GLN A 327 -0.02 36.82 20.77
CA GLN A 327 0.11 38.00 19.90
C GLN A 327 -0.98 38.09 18.83
N PHE A 328 -1.44 36.95 18.31
CA PHE A 328 -2.52 36.84 17.33
C PHE A 328 -3.90 36.59 17.96
N GLY A 329 -4.04 36.95 19.23
CA GLY A 329 -5.22 36.70 20.04
C GLY A 329 -5.21 35.35 20.73
N GLN A 330 -6.01 35.24 21.78
CA GLN A 330 -6.20 34.01 22.55
C GLN A 330 -7.06 33.03 21.76
N GLY A 331 -6.69 31.77 21.78
CA GLY A 331 -7.50 30.67 21.26
C GLY A 331 -8.63 30.29 22.20
N THR A 332 -9.29 29.20 21.83
CA THR A 332 -10.39 28.61 22.59
C THR A 332 -10.27 27.10 22.54
N GLY A 333 -10.61 26.42 23.64
CA GLY A 333 -10.59 24.96 23.70
C GLY A 333 -9.39 24.44 24.50
N PRO A 334 -8.91 23.22 24.23
CA PRO A 334 -7.74 22.68 24.91
C PRO A 334 -6.44 23.35 24.43
N ILE A 335 -5.43 23.39 25.30
CA ILE A 335 -4.03 23.58 24.91
C ILE A 335 -3.46 22.17 24.75
N GLN A 336 -3.02 21.81 23.55
CA GLN A 336 -2.65 20.44 23.20
C GLN A 336 -1.17 20.16 23.45
N LEU A 337 -0.32 21.16 23.25
CA LEU A 337 1.14 21.04 23.35
C LEU A 337 1.68 22.12 24.29
N ASP A 338 2.73 21.76 25.01
CA ASP A 338 3.49 22.58 25.96
C ASP A 338 4.97 22.18 25.90
N ASP A 339 5.89 23.04 26.33
CA ASP A 339 7.34 22.80 26.34
C ASP A 339 7.85 22.12 25.04
N VAL A 340 7.44 22.65 23.88
CA VAL A 340 7.79 22.06 22.56
C VAL A 340 9.22 22.40 22.19
N TRP A 341 10.05 21.38 21.99
CA TRP A 341 11.49 21.53 21.71
C TRP A 341 11.86 20.76 20.44
N CYS A 342 11.79 21.45 19.30
CA CYS A 342 12.21 20.95 18.00
C CYS A 342 13.70 21.23 17.74
N SER A 343 14.33 20.32 16.98
CA SER A 343 15.62 20.57 16.33
C SER A 343 15.49 21.43 15.08
N GLY A 344 14.29 21.47 14.47
CA GLY A 344 13.95 22.22 13.27
C GLY A 344 13.81 21.35 12.01
N ASP A 345 14.23 20.08 12.09
CA ASP A 345 14.22 19.13 10.98
C ASP A 345 13.05 18.13 11.03
N GLU A 346 12.23 18.16 12.09
CA GLU A 346 11.04 17.31 12.28
C GLU A 346 9.94 17.53 11.23
N GLU A 347 9.39 16.47 10.64
CA GLU A 347 8.36 16.60 9.59
C GLU A 347 7.05 17.17 10.17
N THR A 348 6.79 16.90 11.45
CA THR A 348 5.62 17.45 12.15
C THR A 348 5.97 17.98 13.54
N ILE A 349 5.18 18.94 14.02
CA ILE A 349 5.36 19.54 15.37
C ILE A 349 5.17 18.53 16.51
N PHE A 350 4.53 17.39 16.22
CA PHE A 350 4.30 16.30 17.16
C PHE A 350 5.47 15.31 17.28
N GLU A 351 6.48 15.43 16.42
CA GLU A 351 7.72 14.64 16.52
C GLU A 351 8.76 15.33 17.42
N CYS A 352 8.57 16.60 17.73
CA CYS A 352 9.43 17.36 18.61
C CYS A 352 9.36 16.84 20.04
N VAL A 353 10.38 17.12 20.85
CA VAL A 353 10.35 16.71 22.25
C VAL A 353 9.33 17.58 22.97
N HIS A 354 8.32 16.94 23.57
CA HIS A 354 7.30 17.62 24.36
C HIS A 354 6.73 16.67 25.44
N PRO A 355 6.10 17.19 26.52
CA PRO A 355 5.32 16.39 27.47
C PRO A 355 4.10 15.72 26.80
N PRO A 356 3.42 14.78 27.47
CA PRO A 356 2.20 14.18 26.93
C PRO A 356 1.14 15.23 26.55
N LEU A 357 0.45 15.00 25.43
CA LEU A 357 -0.56 15.95 24.91
C LEU A 357 -1.62 16.31 25.95
N GLY A 358 -1.96 17.59 26.03
CA GLY A 358 -2.92 18.14 27.00
C GLY A 358 -2.39 18.27 28.43
N VAL A 359 -1.14 17.90 28.70
CA VAL A 359 -0.48 18.13 30.00
C VAL A 359 0.29 19.45 29.93
N HIS A 360 -0.25 20.48 30.58
CA HIS A 360 0.35 21.81 30.58
C HIS A 360 0.00 22.59 31.86
N THR A 361 0.76 23.64 32.16
CA THR A 361 0.37 24.64 33.17
C THR A 361 -0.13 25.96 32.57
N CYS A 362 -0.15 26.03 31.25
CA CYS A 362 -0.45 27.25 30.53
C CYS A 362 -1.94 27.62 30.49
N HIS A 363 -2.19 28.86 30.10
CA HIS A 363 -3.50 29.45 29.83
C HIS A 363 -3.43 30.22 28.52
N HIS A 364 -4.55 30.46 27.83
CA HIS A 364 -4.53 31.01 26.45
C HIS A 364 -3.87 32.40 26.26
N ARG A 365 -3.40 33.06 27.32
CA ARG A 365 -2.51 34.23 27.20
C ARG A 365 -1.10 33.86 26.74
N GLU A 366 -0.77 32.58 26.83
CA GLU A 366 0.51 31.95 26.48
C GLU A 366 0.36 31.17 25.17
N ASP A 367 -0.64 31.46 24.34
CA ASP A 367 -0.76 30.76 23.05
C ASP A 367 0.34 31.22 22.09
N ALA A 368 1.05 30.24 21.53
CA ALA A 368 2.11 30.42 20.55
C ALA A 368 1.58 30.77 19.16
N GLY A 369 2.39 31.51 18.40
CA GLY A 369 2.14 31.91 17.02
C GLY A 369 3.37 31.78 16.14
N VAL A 370 3.18 31.99 14.84
CA VAL A 370 4.25 32.03 13.84
C VAL A 370 4.04 33.17 12.85
N VAL A 371 5.15 33.60 12.25
CA VAL A 371 5.15 34.36 10.99
C VAL A 371 6.09 33.62 10.05
N CYS A 372 5.59 33.23 8.89
CA CYS A 372 6.26 32.42 7.89
C CYS A 372 6.73 33.26 6.70
N ILE A 373 7.81 32.80 6.07
CA ILE A 373 8.35 33.39 4.85
C ILE A 373 7.71 32.71 3.64
N THR A 374 6.97 33.47 2.86
CA THR A 374 6.46 33.04 1.56
C THR A 374 7.60 33.00 0.54
N LEU A 375 7.69 31.93 -0.26
CA LEU A 375 8.60 31.90 -1.40
C LEU A 375 8.26 33.06 -2.34
N ALA A 376 9.23 33.94 -2.60
CA ALA A 376 9.11 34.91 -3.68
C ALA A 376 9.09 34.14 -5.00
N GLY A 377 7.97 34.22 -5.72
CA GLY A 377 7.83 33.66 -7.06
C GLY A 377 8.68 34.36 -8.11
#